data_AF-A0A645BIE0-F1
#
_entry.id   AF-A0A645BIE0-F1
#
_cell.length_a   1.000
_cell.length_b   1.000
_cell.length_c   1.000
_cell.angle_alpha   90.00
_cell.angle_beta   90.00
_cell.angle_gamma   90.00
#
_symmetry.space_group_name_H-M   'P 1'
#
loop_
_entity.id
_entity.type
_entity.pdbx_description
1 polymer ?
#
loop_
_entity_poly.entity_id
_entity_poly.type
_entity_poly.pdbx_seq_one_letter_code
_entity_poly.pdbx_strand_id
1 'polypeptide(L)'
;MDIPEGEYVLFPEGSGYFAITADANGRDIINNDNFAYPRYVSVQSGTYMYLHNAKMYPVNASPDITFSNGRYIGYLKVGVDIPTGTYKVKTFGSRGYYAITDRYDNIFANDNFTGDTYITIKDGQYLELNNCYIEK
;
A
#
# COMPACT_ATOMS: atom_id res chain seq x y z
N MET A 1 16.42 3.09 17.36
CA MET A 1 17.23 2.41 16.33
C MET A 1 17.12 3.26 15.10
N ASP A 2 18.24 3.73 14.56
CA ASP A 2 18.23 4.54 13.35
C ASP A 2 17.93 3.61 12.17
N ILE A 3 16.86 3.92 11.44
CA ILE A 3 16.44 3.19 10.25
C ILE A 3 17.18 3.85 9.07
N PRO A 4 17.96 3.10 8.27
CA PRO A 4 18.58 3.66 7.08
C PRO A 4 17.56 4.32 6.14
N GLU A 5 18.00 5.33 5.40
CA GLU A 5 17.18 5.89 4.32
C GLU A 5 16.93 4.80 3.25
N GLY A 6 15.67 4.71 2.78
CA GLY A 6 15.28 3.72 1.79
C GLY A 6 13.78 3.48 1.71
N GLU A 7 13.40 2.55 0.82
CA GLU A 7 12.03 2.03 0.73
C GLU A 7 11.88 0.77 1.58
N TYR A 8 10.77 0.70 2.31
CA TYR A 8 10.43 -0.40 3.19
C TYR A 8 9.00 -0.89 2.93
N VAL A 9 8.77 -2.16 3.22
CA VAL A 9 7.44 -2.78 3.27
C VAL A 9 7.08 -3.11 4.71
N LEU A 10 5.92 -2.65 5.15
CA LEU A 10 5.35 -2.90 6.46
C LEU A 10 4.33 -4.02 6.34
N PHE A 11 4.45 -5.07 7.15
CA PHE A 11 3.51 -6.19 7.20
C PHE A 11 2.74 -6.13 8.53
N PRO A 12 1.42 -5.87 8.51
CA PRO A 12 0.64 -5.77 9.74
C PRO A 12 0.41 -7.14 10.37
N GLU A 13 0.40 -7.19 11.70
CA GLU A 13 0.01 -8.37 12.48
C GLU A 13 -1.47 -8.22 12.88
N GLY A 14 -2.36 -8.31 11.89
CA GLY A 14 -3.80 -8.04 12.02
C GLY A 14 -4.16 -6.63 11.55
N SER A 15 -3.90 -5.60 12.36
CA SER A 15 -3.98 -4.19 11.96
C SER A 15 -2.76 -3.46 12.48
N GLY A 16 -2.01 -2.84 11.59
CA GLY A 16 -0.83 -2.04 11.91
C GLY A 16 -1.14 -0.55 11.94
N TYR A 17 -0.25 0.21 12.59
CA TYR A 17 -0.19 1.66 12.47
C TYR A 17 1.25 2.09 12.26
N PHE A 18 1.47 3.07 11.39
CA PHE A 18 2.76 3.74 11.29
C PHE A 18 2.59 5.25 11.26
N ALA A 19 3.62 5.96 11.68
CA ALA A 19 3.78 7.39 11.42
C ALA A 19 5.24 7.70 11.08
N ILE A 20 5.46 8.52 10.06
CA ILE A 20 6.74 9.12 9.70
C ILE A 20 6.61 10.61 9.98
N THR A 21 7.53 11.15 10.78
CA THR A 21 7.48 12.54 11.24
C THR A 21 8.78 13.28 10.98
N ALA A 22 8.70 14.61 10.80
CA ALA A 22 9.87 15.47 10.63
C ALA A 22 10.57 15.79 11.97
N ASP A 23 9.92 15.49 13.10
CA ASP A 23 10.47 15.70 14.44
C ASP A 23 10.36 14.45 15.33
N ALA A 24 11.29 14.34 16.29
CA ALA A 24 11.41 13.18 17.17
C ALA A 24 10.24 13.00 18.16
N ASN A 25 9.41 14.02 18.36
CA ASN A 25 8.27 13.97 19.29
C ASN A 25 6.97 13.55 18.60
N GLY A 26 7.00 13.32 17.28
CA GLY A 26 5.86 12.83 16.51
C GLY A 26 4.77 13.87 16.26
N ARG A 27 5.09 15.17 16.26
CA ARG A 27 4.10 16.26 16.10
C ARG A 27 3.93 16.70 14.65
N ASP A 28 5.01 16.65 13.88
CA ASP A 28 5.04 17.04 12.47
C ASP A 28 4.94 15.79 11.58
N ILE A 29 3.70 15.36 11.31
CA ILE A 29 3.41 14.13 10.56
C ILE A 29 3.60 14.37 9.07
N ILE A 30 4.50 13.60 8.46
CA ILE A 30 4.72 13.56 7.01
C ILE A 30 3.77 12.53 6.37
N ASN A 31 3.67 11.34 6.97
CA ASN A 31 2.79 10.27 6.49
C ASN A 31 2.40 9.37 7.68
N ASN A 32 1.13 8.98 7.77
CA ASN A 32 0.67 7.96 8.70
C ASN A 32 -0.51 7.19 8.11
N ASP A 33 -0.67 5.93 8.51
CA ASP A 33 -1.83 5.12 8.12
C ASP A 33 -2.15 4.07 9.18
N ASN A 34 -3.43 3.70 9.26
CA ASN A 34 -3.90 2.47 9.89
C ASN A 34 -4.14 1.44 8.78
N PHE A 35 -3.40 0.34 8.80
CA PHE A 35 -3.35 -0.57 7.65
C PHE A 35 -3.59 -2.04 8.03
N ALA A 36 -4.37 -2.72 7.20
CA ALA A 36 -4.66 -4.15 7.33
C ALA A 36 -3.96 -5.02 6.27
N TYR A 37 -3.34 -4.39 5.27
CA TYR A 37 -2.53 -5.05 4.23
C TYR A 37 -1.15 -4.43 4.20
N PRO A 38 -0.14 -5.11 3.60
CA PRO A 38 1.19 -4.54 3.53
C PRO A 38 1.22 -3.13 2.96
N ARG A 39 2.13 -2.29 3.47
CA ARG A 39 2.27 -0.88 3.08
C ARG A 39 3.69 -0.58 2.67
N TYR A 40 3.85 0.11 1.55
CA TYR A 40 5.14 0.67 1.17
C TYR A 40 5.32 2.03 1.82
N VAL A 41 6.49 2.27 2.40
CA VAL A 41 6.86 3.55 2.98
C VAL A 41 8.28 3.93 2.58
N SER A 42 8.56 5.23 2.60
CA SER A 42 9.89 5.77 2.36
C SER A 42 10.41 6.44 3.63
N VAL A 43 11.55 5.98 4.12
CA VAL A 43 12.28 6.62 5.22
C VAL A 43 13.35 7.52 4.60
N GLN A 44 13.36 8.80 4.96
CA GLN A 44 14.38 9.76 4.52
C GLN A 44 15.27 10.17 5.69
N SER A 45 16.52 10.57 5.41
CA SER A 45 17.39 11.12 6.44
C SER A 45 16.72 12.29 7.20
N GLY A 46 16.85 12.30 8.52
CA GLY A 46 16.23 13.31 9.38
C GLY A 46 14.74 13.10 9.69
N THR A 47 14.12 12.01 9.19
CA THR A 47 12.76 11.62 9.59
C THR A 47 12.77 10.59 10.72
N TYR A 48 11.66 10.51 11.44
CA TYR A 48 11.47 9.60 12.58
C TYR A 48 10.28 8.71 12.29
N MET A 49 10.39 7.41 12.59
CA MET A 49 9.32 6.45 12.35
C MET A 49 8.81 5.84 13.66
N TYR A 50 7.50 5.86 13.83
CA TYR A 50 6.77 5.04 14.79
C TYR A 50 6.09 3.90 14.04
N LEU A 51 6.23 2.68 14.54
CA LEU A 51 5.59 1.48 13.99
C LEU A 51 4.97 0.67 15.12
N HIS A 52 3.70 0.30 14.95
CA HIS A 52 2.96 -0.50 15.91
C HIS A 52 2.29 -1.68 15.22
N ASN A 53 2.38 -2.85 15.87
CA ASN A 53 1.74 -4.10 15.44
C ASN A 53 2.01 -4.50 13.98
N ALA A 54 3.27 -4.34 13.57
CA ALA A 54 3.73 -4.64 12.22
C ALA A 54 5.23 -4.95 12.20
N LYS A 55 5.66 -5.68 11.18
CA LYS A 55 7.06 -5.92 10.85
C LYS A 55 7.48 -5.06 9.68
N MET A 56 8.72 -4.60 9.67
CA MET A 56 9.27 -3.77 8.61
C MET A 56 10.44 -4.50 7.92
N TYR A 57 10.45 -4.48 6.61
CA TYR A 57 11.51 -5.07 5.78
C TYR A 57 11.97 -4.06 4.73
N PRO A 58 13.28 -3.93 4.45
CA PRO A 58 13.74 -3.27 3.22
C PRO A 58 13.08 -3.94 2.00
N VAL A 59 12.68 -3.18 0.99
CA VAL A 59 11.99 -3.74 -0.20
C VAL A 59 12.79 -4.87 -0.86
N ASN A 60 14.11 -4.76 -0.93
CA ASN A 60 14.97 -5.77 -1.54
C ASN A 60 15.15 -7.06 -0.70
N ALA A 61 14.60 -7.08 0.51
CA ALA A 61 14.66 -8.19 1.45
C ALA A 61 13.27 -8.52 2.02
N SER A 62 12.19 -7.97 1.41
CA SER A 62 10.84 -8.24 1.88
C SER A 62 10.38 -9.63 1.43
N PRO A 63 9.56 -10.32 2.24
CA PRO A 63 8.80 -11.45 1.75
C PRO A 63 7.95 -11.04 0.53
N ASP A 64 7.70 -12.00 -0.36
CA ASP A 64 6.73 -11.79 -1.45
C ASP A 64 5.35 -11.49 -0.85
N ILE A 65 4.67 -10.50 -1.42
CA ILE A 65 3.30 -10.22 -1.02
C ILE A 65 2.36 -11.18 -1.75
N THR A 66 1.94 -12.23 -1.05
CA THR A 66 1.00 -13.21 -1.58
C THR A 66 -0.43 -12.83 -1.24
N PHE A 67 -1.25 -12.62 -2.27
CA PHE A 67 -2.68 -12.36 -2.13
C PHE A 67 -3.49 -13.63 -2.44
N SER A 68 -4.47 -13.93 -1.56
CA SER A 68 -4.98 -15.29 -1.37
C SER A 68 -5.83 -15.81 -2.54
N ASN A 69 -5.82 -17.14 -2.72
CA ASN A 69 -6.72 -17.85 -3.63
C ASN A 69 -6.71 -17.31 -5.08
N GLY A 70 -5.54 -16.89 -5.59
CA GLY A 70 -5.39 -16.41 -6.97
C GLY A 70 -6.01 -15.04 -7.21
N ARG A 71 -6.06 -14.17 -6.19
CA ARG A 71 -6.62 -12.82 -6.29
C ARG A 71 -5.62 -11.81 -5.76
N TYR A 72 -5.45 -10.68 -6.44
CA TYR A 72 -4.81 -9.48 -5.90
C TYR A 72 -5.81 -8.70 -5.03
N ILE A 73 -5.39 -8.30 -3.83
CA ILE A 73 -6.17 -7.51 -2.86
C ILE A 73 -5.25 -6.53 -2.14
N GLY A 74 -5.79 -5.60 -1.35
CA GLY A 74 -4.97 -4.73 -0.51
C GLY A 74 -4.20 -3.68 -1.29
N TYR A 75 -2.95 -3.41 -0.90
CA TYR A 75 -2.13 -2.34 -1.46
C TYR A 75 -0.93 -2.93 -2.22
N LEU A 76 -0.75 -2.50 -3.46
CA LEU A 76 0.11 -3.14 -4.46
C LEU A 76 1.01 -2.10 -5.14
N LYS A 77 2.30 -2.39 -5.27
CA LYS A 77 3.22 -1.64 -6.12
C LYS A 77 3.22 -2.22 -7.54
N VAL A 78 2.81 -1.43 -8.51
CA VAL A 78 2.70 -1.85 -9.91
C VAL A 78 4.09 -2.00 -10.53
N GLY A 79 4.33 -3.12 -11.20
CA GLY A 79 5.65 -3.54 -11.69
C GLY A 79 6.42 -4.43 -10.71
N VAL A 80 5.97 -4.53 -9.45
CA VAL A 80 6.56 -5.41 -8.42
C VAL A 80 5.56 -6.48 -8.02
N ASP A 81 4.42 -6.08 -7.45
CA ASP A 81 3.41 -7.01 -6.93
C ASP A 81 2.42 -7.45 -8.02
N ILE A 82 2.08 -6.53 -8.91
CA ILE A 82 1.14 -6.72 -10.01
C ILE A 82 1.74 -6.14 -11.31
N PRO A 83 1.71 -6.86 -12.45
CA PRO A 83 2.16 -6.32 -13.72
C PRO A 83 1.36 -5.09 -14.17
N THR A 84 1.93 -4.29 -15.06
CA THR A 84 1.19 -3.20 -15.71
C THR A 84 0.10 -3.75 -16.63
N GLY A 85 -1.03 -3.07 -16.73
CA GLY A 85 -2.08 -3.49 -17.66
C GLY A 85 -3.44 -2.89 -17.34
N THR A 86 -4.44 -3.36 -18.09
CA THR A 86 -5.85 -3.07 -17.83
C THR A 86 -6.51 -4.27 -17.18
N TYR A 87 -7.10 -4.06 -16.01
CA TYR A 87 -7.67 -5.11 -15.18
C TYR A 87 -9.14 -4.87 -14.92
N LYS A 88 -9.90 -5.97 -14.86
CA LYS A 88 -11.25 -5.96 -14.30
C LYS A 88 -11.14 -6.05 -12.78
N VAL A 89 -11.73 -5.09 -12.08
CA VAL A 89 -11.81 -5.08 -10.62
C VAL A 89 -13.23 -5.47 -10.22
N LYS A 90 -13.35 -6.42 -9.30
CA LYS A 90 -14.63 -6.97 -8.83
C LYS A 90 -14.82 -6.69 -7.34
N THR A 91 -16.03 -6.34 -6.91
CA THR A 91 -16.34 -6.20 -5.48
C THR A 91 -16.48 -7.57 -4.79
N PHE A 92 -16.13 -7.67 -3.51
CA PHE A 92 -16.49 -8.85 -2.70
C PHE A 92 -17.98 -8.86 -2.30
N GLY A 93 -18.62 -7.68 -2.29
CA GLY A 93 -20.02 -7.49 -1.94
C GLY A 93 -20.69 -6.46 -2.84
N SER A 94 -21.50 -5.56 -2.27
CA SER A 94 -22.25 -4.56 -3.03
C SER A 94 -21.41 -3.37 -3.49
N ARG A 95 -20.38 -2.99 -2.72
CA ARG A 95 -19.51 -1.85 -2.99
C ARG A 95 -18.05 -2.17 -2.75
N GLY A 96 -17.19 -1.59 -3.56
CA GLY A 96 -15.74 -1.62 -3.39
C GLY A 96 -15.15 -0.25 -3.70
N TYR A 97 -13.90 -0.09 -3.31
CA TYR A 97 -13.13 1.10 -3.58
C TYR A 97 -11.77 0.72 -4.16
N TYR A 98 -11.34 1.45 -5.17
CA TYR A 98 -9.95 1.41 -5.61
C TYR A 98 -9.35 2.81 -5.62
N ALA A 99 -8.03 2.88 -5.46
CA ALA A 99 -7.24 4.07 -5.73
C ALA A 99 -5.98 3.68 -6.51
N ILE A 100 -5.63 4.51 -7.49
CA ILE A 100 -4.34 4.48 -8.17
C ILE A 100 -3.63 5.78 -7.80
N THR A 101 -2.50 5.66 -7.14
CA THR A 101 -1.73 6.80 -6.64
C THR A 101 -0.28 6.74 -7.09
N ASP A 102 0.45 7.82 -6.88
CA ASP A 102 1.90 7.74 -6.74
C ASP A 102 2.28 7.32 -5.30
N ARG A 103 3.58 7.37 -5.00
CA ARG A 103 4.14 7.05 -3.68
C ARG A 103 3.81 8.05 -2.57
N TYR A 104 3.27 9.22 -2.93
CA TYR A 104 2.94 10.32 -2.02
C TYR A 104 1.44 10.53 -1.91
N ASP A 105 0.67 9.49 -2.25
CA ASP A 105 -0.80 9.47 -2.23
C ASP A 105 -1.46 10.50 -3.16
N ASN A 106 -0.73 11.03 -4.16
CA ASN A 106 -1.36 11.82 -5.22
C ASN A 106 -2.23 10.89 -6.07
N ILE A 107 -3.53 11.15 -6.09
CA ILE A 107 -4.51 10.31 -6.75
C ILE A 107 -4.50 10.57 -8.26
N PHE A 108 -4.24 9.53 -9.03
CA PHE A 108 -4.44 9.51 -10.49
C PHE A 108 -5.88 9.13 -10.86
N ALA A 109 -6.43 8.14 -10.16
CA ALA A 109 -7.81 7.69 -10.33
C ALA A 109 -8.28 6.99 -9.05
N ASN A 110 -9.52 7.20 -8.65
CA ASN A 110 -10.18 6.42 -7.61
C ASN A 110 -11.68 6.37 -7.86
N ASP A 111 -12.34 5.36 -7.31
CA ASP A 111 -13.80 5.29 -7.37
C ASP A 111 -14.36 4.42 -6.25
N ASN A 112 -15.56 4.77 -5.80
CA ASN A 112 -16.43 3.90 -5.02
C ASN A 112 -17.46 3.28 -5.98
N PHE A 113 -17.25 2.03 -6.36
CA PHE A 113 -18.00 1.38 -7.43
C PHE A 113 -18.85 0.21 -6.93
N THR A 114 -19.80 -0.21 -7.75
CA THR A 114 -20.65 -1.40 -7.51
C THR A 114 -20.48 -2.40 -8.66
N GLY A 115 -20.39 -3.69 -8.35
CA GLY A 115 -20.21 -4.75 -9.35
C GLY A 115 -18.78 -4.79 -9.88
N ASP A 116 -18.61 -4.65 -11.19
CA ASP A 116 -17.32 -4.71 -11.85
C ASP A 116 -16.95 -3.35 -12.46
N THR A 117 -15.68 -3.00 -12.41
CA THR A 117 -15.10 -1.86 -13.14
C THR A 117 -13.81 -2.25 -13.85
N TYR A 118 -13.26 -1.37 -14.67
CA TYR A 118 -11.97 -1.54 -15.32
C TYR A 118 -11.02 -0.42 -14.93
N ILE A 119 -9.79 -0.79 -14.59
CA ILE A 119 -8.72 0.15 -14.28
C ILE A 119 -7.54 -0.10 -15.19
N THR A 120 -6.74 0.93 -15.45
CA THR A 120 -5.44 0.79 -16.14
C THR A 120 -4.35 1.30 -15.22
N ILE A 121 -3.38 0.43 -14.94
CA ILE A 121 -2.26 0.68 -14.05
C ILE A 121 -0.93 0.60 -14.79
N LYS A 122 0.00 1.47 -14.42
CA LYS A 122 1.31 1.67 -15.03
C LYS A 122 2.42 1.49 -14.00
N ASP A 123 3.61 1.18 -14.51
CA ASP A 123 4.80 0.94 -13.69
C ASP A 123 5.06 2.10 -12.73
N GLY A 124 5.43 1.77 -11.48
CA GLY A 124 5.72 2.75 -10.43
C GLY A 124 4.48 3.37 -9.76
N GLN A 125 3.26 3.04 -10.19
CA GLN A 125 2.04 3.41 -9.47
C GLN A 125 1.79 2.48 -8.28
N TYR A 126 0.91 2.91 -7.39
CA TYR A 126 0.39 2.12 -6.29
C TYR A 126 -1.11 1.93 -6.46
N LEU A 127 -1.57 0.71 -6.25
CA LEU A 127 -2.97 0.31 -6.36
C LEU A 127 -3.48 -0.12 -4.99
N GLU A 128 -4.48 0.58 -4.48
CA GLU A 128 -5.25 0.18 -3.32
C GLU A 128 -6.56 -0.49 -3.77
N LEU A 129 -6.88 -1.64 -3.17
CA LEU A 129 -8.11 -2.39 -3.35
C LEU A 129 -8.77 -2.64 -2.00
N ASN A 130 -9.87 -1.93 -1.74
CA ASN A 130 -10.68 -2.06 -0.54
C ASN A 130 -12.03 -2.70 -0.85
N ASN A 131 -12.32 -3.82 -0.18
CA ASN A 131 -13.50 -4.66 -0.42
C ASN A 131 -13.71 -5.07 -1.89
N CYS A 132 -12.61 -5.16 -2.64
CA CYS A 132 -12.58 -5.58 -4.03
C CYS A 132 -11.28 -6.34 -4.34
N TYR A 133 -11.21 -6.93 -5.52
CA TYR A 133 -10.10 -7.77 -5.95
C TYR A 133 -9.94 -7.79 -7.47
N ILE A 134 -8.76 -8.25 -7.91
CA ILE A 134 -8.46 -8.60 -9.30
C ILE A 134 -8.10 -10.09 -9.32
N GLU A 135 -8.62 -10.87 -10.27
CA GLU A 135 -8.19 -12.26 -10.46
C GLU A 135 -6.82 -12.31 -11.14
N LYS A 136 -5.92 -13.16 -10.62
CA LYS A 136 -4.58 -13.39 -11.16
C LYS A 136 -4.61 -14.31 -12.39
#